data_AF-A0A0N4T7W0-F1
#
_entry.id   AF-A0A0N4T7W0-F1
#
_cell.length_a   1.000
_cell.length_b   1.000
_cell.length_c   1.000
_cell.angle_alpha   90.00
_cell.angle_beta   90.00
_cell.angle_gamma   90.00
#
_symmetry.space_group_name_H-M   'P 1'
#
loop_
_entity.id
_entity.type
_entity.pdbx_description
1 polymer ?
#
loop_
_entity_poly.entity_id
_entity_poly.type
_entity_poly.pdbx_seq_one_letter_code
_entity_poly.pdbx_strand_id
1 'polypeptide(L)' 'MMFFVTVTVLASAIFYNAMDWGKVLVAFGSILCPILSITSSYGIISLFGIRTNSLMLVMPFLIMGIG' A
#
# COMPACT_ATOMS: atom_id res chain seq x y z
N MET A 1 5.35 1.98 -7.93
CA MET A 1 4.97 0.75 -7.21
C MET A 1 3.45 0.59 -7.11
N MET A 2 2.69 1.55 -6.59
CA MET A 2 1.21 1.52 -6.62
C MET A 2 0.58 1.22 -7.99
N PHE A 3 1.07 1.88 -9.05
CA PHE A 3 0.62 1.63 -10.42
C PHE A 3 0.98 0.21 -10.90
N PHE A 4 2.10 -0.34 -10.43
CA PHE A 4 2.53 -1.70 -10.78
C PHE A 4 1.64 -2.75 -10.11
N VAL A 5 1.32 -2.56 -8.81
CA VAL A 5 0.44 -3.47 -8.05
C VAL A 5 -0.99 -3.48 -8.63
N THR A 6 -1.53 -2.32 -9.00
CA THR A 6 -2.86 -2.25 -9.63
C THR A 6 -2.90 -2.93 -10.99
N VAL A 7 -1.87 -2.74 -11.81
CA VAL A 7 -1.73 -3.41 -13.11
C VAL A 7 -1.56 -4.92 -12.95
N THR A 8 -0.78 -5.41 -11.98
CA THR A 8 -0.62 -6.86 -11.75
C THR A 8 -1.89 -7.51 -11.21
N VAL A 9 -2.65 -6.82 -10.35
CA VAL A 9 -3.96 -7.29 -9.87
C VAL A 9 -4.99 -7.34 -11.01
N LEU A 10 -5.06 -6.30 -11.86
CA LEU A 10 -5.93 -6.30 -13.04
C LEU A 10 -5.51 -7.36 -14.06
N ALA A 11 -4.22 -7.45 -14.38
CA ALA A 11 -3.69 -8.43 -15.34
C ALA A 11 -3.95 -9.86 -14.85
N SER A 12 -3.76 -10.14 -13.55
CA SER A 12 -4.11 -11.44 -12.96
C SER A 12 -5.61 -11.70 -13.02
N ALA A 13 -6.46 -10.70 -12.79
CA ALA A 13 -7.90 -10.86 -12.89
C ALA A 13 -8.37 -11.20 -14.32
N ILE A 14 -7.74 -10.59 -15.33
CA ILE A 14 -7.98 -10.87 -16.75
C ILE A 14 -7.48 -12.26 -17.14
N PHE A 15 -6.29 -12.67 -16.68
CA PHE A 15 -5.71 -13.98 -16.96
C PHE A 15 -6.57 -15.15 -16.45
N TYR A 16 -7.16 -15.01 -15.27
CA TYR A 16 -8.04 -16.03 -14.69
C TYR A 16 -9.50 -15.94 -15.18
N ASN A 17 -9.82 -15.04 -16.12
CA ASN A 17 -11.16 -14.85 -16.70
C ASN A 17 -12.30 -14.71 -15.64
N ALA A 18 -11.95 -14.23 -14.45
CA ALA A 18 -12.83 -14.10 -13.29
C ALA A 18 -12.86 -12.63 -12.86
N MET A 19 -13.36 -11.78 -13.76
CA MET A 19 -13.45 -10.34 -13.58
C MET A 19 -14.75 -9.99 -12.85
N ASP A 20 -14.75 -10.23 -11.54
CA ASP A 20 -15.83 -9.81 -10.64
C ASP A 20 -15.61 -8.40 -10.10
N TRP A 21 -16.70 -7.73 -9.73
CA TRP A 21 -16.69 -6.44 -9.01
C TRP A 21 -15.80 -6.47 -7.75
N GLY A 22 -15.65 -7.65 -7.12
CA GLY A 22 -14.74 -7.84 -5.99
C GLY A 22 -13.26 -7.58 -6.31
N LYS A 23 -12.80 -7.86 -7.54
CA LYS A 23 -11.39 -7.65 -7.94
C LYS A 23 -11.05 -6.15 -8.04
N VAL A 24 -12.03 -5.32 -8.41
CA VAL A 24 -11.89 -3.85 -8.41
C VAL A 24 -11.74 -3.32 -6.98
N LEU A 25 -12.51 -3.88 -6.04
CA LEU A 25 -12.41 -3.54 -4.62
C LEU A 25 -11.06 -3.96 -4.02
N VAL A 26 -10.54 -5.13 -4.42
CA VAL A 26 -9.20 -5.61 -4.03
C VAL A 26 -8.11 -4.69 -4.59
N ALA A 27 -8.23 -4.21 -5.83
CA ALA A 27 -7.29 -3.24 -6.38
C ALA A 27 -7.27 -1.94 -5.57
N PHE A 28 -8.43 -1.40 -5.19
CA PHE A 28 -8.52 -0.23 -4.30
C PHE A 28 -7.95 -0.52 -2.89
N GLY A 29 -8.25 -1.69 -2.34
CA GLY A 29 -7.73 -2.13 -1.04
C GLY A 29 -6.20 -2.26 -1.02
N SER A 30 -5.61 -2.76 -2.10
CA SER A 30 -4.15 -2.90 -2.25
C SER A 30 -3.40 -1.55 -2.22
N ILE A 31 -4.08 -0.46 -2.60
CA ILE A 31 -3.54 0.90 -2.52
C ILE A 31 -3.77 1.48 -1.12
N LEU A 32 -5.00 1.39 -0.62
CA LEU A 32 -5.37 2.02 0.66
C LEU A 32 -4.68 1.36 1.86
N CYS A 33 -4.47 0.05 1.85
CA CYS A 33 -3.86 -0.70 2.95
C CYS A 33 -2.45 -0.17 3.33
N PRO A 34 -1.47 -0.10 2.42
CA PRO A 34 -0.14 0.42 2.76
C PRO A 34 -0.16 1.91 3.12
N ILE A 35 -1.02 2.73 2.49
CA ILE A 35 -1.15 4.15 2.86
C ILE A 35 -1.63 4.30 4.31
N LEU A 36 -2.66 3.53 4.70
CA LEU A 36 -3.20 3.53 6.05
C LEU A 36 -2.20 2.97 7.06
N SER A 37 -1.47 1.92 6.70
CA SER A 37 -0.41 1.34 7.54
C SER A 37 0.71 2.35 7.80
N ILE A 38 1.13 3.10 6.78
CA ILE A 38 2.17 4.13 6.92
C ILE A 38 1.62 5.29 7.75
N THR A 39 0.48 5.87 7.39
CA THR A 39 -0.09 7.02 8.12
C THR A 39 -0.37 6.70 9.59
N SER A 40 -0.90 5.52 9.92
CA SER A 40 -1.12 5.10 11.31
C SER A 40 0.19 4.92 12.09
N SER A 41 1.17 4.23 11.51
CA SER A 41 2.46 4.01 12.18
C SER A 41 3.18 5.33 12.48
N TYR A 42 3.22 6.24 11.51
CA TYR A 42 3.84 7.56 11.68
C TYR A 42 3.04 8.46 12.62
N GLY A 43 1.70 8.36 12.60
CA GLY A 43 0.83 9.07 13.54
C GLY A 43 1.07 8.64 14.99
N ILE A 44 1.21 7.33 15.24
CA ILE A 44 1.54 6.79 16.56
C ILE A 44 2.95 7.24 17.00
N ILE A 45 3.95 7.11 16.14
CA ILE A 45 5.32 7.54 16.44
C ILE A 45 5.38 9.05 16.75
N SER A 46 4.60 9.85 16.02
CA SER A 46 4.45 11.29 16.27
C SER A 46 3.76 11.59 17.60
N LEU A 47 2.75 10.80 18.00
CA LEU A 47 2.08 10.93 19.30
C LEU A 47 3.04 10.65 20.46
N PHE A 48 3.98 9.72 20.30
CA PHE A 48 5.03 9.44 21.28
C PHE A 48 6.19 10.46 21.26
N GLY A 49 6.12 11.49 20.42
CA GLY A 49 7.12 12.57 20.36
C GLY A 49 8.49 12.11 19.86
N ILE A 50 8.57 10.95 19.19
CA ILE A 50 9.82 10.42 18.65
C ILE A 50 10.18 11.24 17.41
N ARG A 51 11.39 11.81 17.38
CA ARG A 51 11.84 12.63 16.24
C ARG A 51 11.88 11.80 14.95
N THR A 52 11.16 12.27 13.94
CA THR A 52 11.20 11.72 12.58
C THR A 52 12.53 12.08 11.91
N ASN A 53 13.41 11.09 11.73
CA ASN A 53 14.70 11.27 11.05
C ASN A 53 14.56 11.16 9.53
N SER A 54 15.57 11.61 8.78
CA SER A 54 15.64 11.49 7.31
C SER A 54 15.54 10.05 6.81
N LEU A 55 15.95 9.05 7.60
CA LEU A 55 15.73 7.63 7.29
C LEU A 55 14.25 7.22 7.30
N MET A 56 13.43 7.91 8.09
CA MET A 56 11.98 7.71 8.12
C MET A 56 11.29 8.23 6.84
N LEU A 57 11.97 8.98 5.98
CA LEU A 57 11.44 9.35 4.65
C LEU A 57 11.61 8.22 3.61
N VAL A 58 12.48 7.24 3.86
CA VAL A 58 12.71 6.08 2.96
C VAL A 58 11.84 4.88 3.35
N MET A 59 11.51 4.73 4.63
CA MET A 59 10.62 3.69 5.15
C MET A 59 9.28 3.51 4.39
N PRO A 60 8.58 4.55 3.89
CA PRO A 60 7.33 4.38 3.14
C PRO A 60 7.51 3.57 1.86
N PHE A 61 8.65 3.74 1.17
CA PHE A 61 8.98 2.99 -0.03
C PHE A 61 9.36 1.54 0.28
N LEU A 62 10.04 1.31 1.42
CA LEU A 62 10.38 -0.04 1.90
C LEU A 62 9.14 -0.82 2.31
N ILE A 63 8.23 -0.20 3.07
CA ILE A 63 6.96 -0.80 3.49
C ILE A 63 6.08 -1.12 2.27
N MET A 64 6.05 -0.24 1.27
CA MET A 64 5.31 -0.47 0.02
C MET A 64 5.96 -1.52 -0.90
N GLY A 65 7.26 -1.79 -0.75
CA GLY A 65 7.96 -2.82 -1.52
C GLY A 65 7.90 -4.21 -0.90
N ILE A 66 7.73 -4.29 0.43
CA ILE A 66 7.63 -5.55 1.18
C ILE A 66 6.17 -5.99 1.37
N GLY A 67 5.26 -5.05 1.63
CA GLY A 67 3.82 -5.29 1.82
C GLY A 67 3.07 -5.41 0.50
#